data_AF-A0AAW0NMJ9-F1
#
_entry.id   AF-A0AAW0NMJ9-F1
#
_cell.length_a   1.000
_cell.length_b   1.000
_cell.length_c   1.000
_cell.angle_alpha   90.00
_cell.angle_beta   90.00
_cell.angle_gamma   90.00
#
_symmetry.space_group_name_H-M   'P 1'
#
loop_
_entity.id
_entity.type
_entity.pdbx_description
1 polymer ?
#
loop_
_entity_poly.entity_id
_entity_poly.type
_entity_poly.pdbx_seq_one_letter_code
_entity_poly.pdbx_strand_id
1 'polypeptide(L)'
;MCQKVIHPVLQQYLRDHGITVIERLGMNSLEPVVQLTGAQPVATLHTISPSAYGKVKEIAIRQFGSKTMLHLLPLEEAAICTLILCHRNETMLNELKVVCDKSEHVLRQTLRDPFALFGGGCSETHLAACIRYKSQVIDLDAASTFGCTQAEYLLAVEGFCRSLESVAAALEHDGGSSLIDLTHAHHWTLPIDPTIDEMDLMLGLCRNCQPCS
;
A
#
# COMPACT_ATOMS: atom_id res chain seq x y z
N MET A 1 -10.41 11.98 28.66
CA MET A 1 -9.50 10.86 28.32
C MET A 1 -8.14 11.16 28.95
N CYS A 2 -7.47 10.19 29.53
CA CYS A 2 -6.21 10.38 30.24
C CYS A 2 -5.17 9.33 29.83
N GLN A 3 -3.91 9.76 29.71
CA GLN A 3 -2.77 8.88 29.43
C GLN A 3 -2.39 8.03 30.64
N LYS A 4 -2.58 8.58 31.84
CA LYS A 4 -2.25 7.94 33.12
C LYS A 4 -3.49 7.27 33.73
N VAL A 5 -3.23 6.43 34.72
CA VAL A 5 -4.25 5.80 35.55
C VAL A 5 -4.90 6.86 36.44
N ILE A 6 -6.21 6.74 36.63
CA ILE A 6 -7.05 7.56 37.50
C ILE A 6 -7.47 6.71 38.69
N HIS A 7 -7.41 7.27 39.89
CA HIS A 7 -7.77 6.55 41.11
C HIS A 7 -9.24 6.05 41.06
N PRO A 8 -9.57 4.81 41.46
CA PRO A 8 -10.91 4.24 41.32
C PRO A 8 -12.02 5.06 41.98
N VAL A 9 -11.75 5.68 43.14
CA VAL A 9 -12.70 6.58 43.82
C VAL A 9 -13.06 7.78 42.94
N LEU A 10 -12.07 8.38 42.27
CA LEU A 10 -12.31 9.51 41.36
C LEU A 10 -13.04 9.05 40.09
N GLN A 11 -12.72 7.86 39.57
CA GLN A 11 -13.46 7.31 38.44
C GLN A 11 -14.94 7.11 38.78
N GLN A 12 -15.24 6.57 39.96
CA GLN A 12 -16.62 6.38 40.40
C GLN A 12 -17.34 7.71 40.55
N TYR A 13 -16.70 8.67 41.22
CA TYR A 13 -17.24 10.03 41.36
C TYR A 13 -17.56 10.65 39.99
N LEU A 14 -16.66 10.57 39.01
CA LEU A 14 -16.89 11.11 37.67
C LEU A 14 -18.05 10.38 36.96
N ARG A 15 -18.14 9.05 37.07
CA ARG A 15 -19.23 8.27 36.49
C ARG A 15 -20.59 8.61 37.09
N ASP A 16 -20.65 8.83 38.40
CA ASP A 16 -21.88 9.22 39.10
C ASP A 16 -22.39 10.60 38.61
N HIS A 17 -21.50 11.43 38.05
CA HIS A 17 -21.82 12.72 37.42
C HIS A 17 -21.99 12.62 35.89
N GLY A 18 -22.12 11.40 35.34
CA GLY A 18 -22.33 11.16 33.91
C GLY A 18 -21.08 11.33 33.04
N ILE A 19 -19.89 11.43 33.63
CA ILE A 19 -18.63 11.59 32.90
C ILE A 19 -18.01 10.21 32.65
N THR A 20 -17.89 9.83 31.38
CA THR A 20 -17.20 8.60 31.00
C THR A 20 -15.69 8.82 31.03
N VAL A 21 -15.00 7.96 31.78
CA VAL A 21 -13.56 8.03 31.96
C VAL A 21 -12.88 6.97 31.11
N ILE A 22 -11.94 7.41 30.28
CA ILE A 22 -11.01 6.55 29.54
C ILE A 22 -9.62 6.90 30.05
N GLU A 23 -8.92 5.91 30.60
CA GLU A 23 -7.56 6.03 31.11
C GLU A 23 -6.59 5.17 30.29
N ARG A 24 -5.29 5.27 30.57
CA ARG A 24 -4.23 4.49 29.90
C ARG A 24 -4.21 4.67 28.38
N LEU A 25 -4.56 5.87 27.91
CA LEU A 25 -4.48 6.20 26.50
C LEU A 25 -3.02 6.12 26.03
N GLY A 26 -2.75 5.28 25.03
CA GLY A 26 -1.41 5.13 24.46
C GLY A 26 -0.93 6.42 23.80
N MET A 27 0.39 6.65 23.80
CA MET A 27 1.01 7.85 23.20
C MET A 27 0.64 8.01 21.73
N ASN A 28 0.64 6.90 20.97
CA ASN A 28 0.32 6.90 19.54
C ASN A 28 -1.15 7.22 19.25
N SER A 29 -2.04 7.13 20.25
CA SER A 29 -3.47 7.45 20.11
C SER A 29 -3.77 8.92 20.41
N LEU A 30 -2.82 9.67 20.98
CA LEU A 30 -3.05 11.06 21.36
C LEU A 30 -3.27 11.95 20.14
N GLU A 31 -2.37 11.89 19.15
CA GLU A 31 -2.45 12.71 17.95
C GLU A 31 -3.72 12.46 17.13
N PRO A 32 -4.13 11.20 16.85
CA PRO A 32 -5.40 10.94 16.19
C PRO A 32 -6.61 11.47 16.97
N VAL A 33 -6.63 11.35 18.30
CA VAL A 33 -7.73 11.88 19.12
C VAL A 33 -7.78 13.41 19.07
N VAL A 34 -6.62 14.08 19.12
CA VAL A 34 -6.53 15.54 19.00
C VAL A 34 -7.03 16.00 17.63
N GLN A 35 -6.56 15.39 16.55
CA GLN A 35 -6.98 15.74 15.20
C GLN A 35 -8.47 15.45 14.95
N LEU A 36 -9.00 14.34 15.48
CA LEU A 36 -10.41 13.96 15.32
C LEU A 36 -11.37 14.85 16.12
N THR A 37 -10.96 15.26 17.33
CA THR A 37 -11.86 15.97 18.28
C THR A 37 -11.58 17.47 18.37
N GLY A 38 -10.41 17.94 17.94
CA GLY A 38 -9.92 19.30 18.18
C GLY A 38 -9.45 19.58 19.62
N ALA A 39 -9.48 18.59 20.51
CA ALA A 39 -9.06 18.76 21.91
C ALA A 39 -7.58 19.11 22.01
N GLN A 40 -7.20 19.89 23.02
CA GLN A 40 -5.79 20.19 23.30
C GLN A 40 -5.28 19.34 24.47
N PRO A 41 -4.12 18.67 24.35
CA PRO A 41 -3.52 17.94 25.47
C PRO A 41 -3.21 18.87 26.64
N VAL A 42 -3.61 18.49 27.85
CA VAL A 42 -3.38 19.26 29.07
C VAL A 42 -2.50 18.47 30.03
N ALA A 43 -1.40 19.09 30.48
CA ALA A 43 -0.44 18.47 31.40
C ALA A 43 -0.81 18.63 32.88
N THR A 44 -1.50 19.72 33.25
CA THR A 44 -1.85 20.07 34.64
C THR A 44 -3.33 20.43 34.77
N LEU A 45 -3.97 20.01 35.86
CA LEU A 45 -5.41 20.18 36.08
C LEU A 45 -5.79 21.48 36.82
N HIS A 46 -4.83 22.34 37.14
CA HIS A 46 -5.09 23.55 37.94
C HIS A 46 -5.98 24.57 37.22
N THR A 47 -5.83 24.71 35.90
CA THR A 47 -6.64 25.60 35.10
C THR A 47 -6.77 25.02 33.71
N ILE A 48 -7.98 24.59 33.35
CA ILE A 48 -8.29 24.06 32.02
C ILE A 48 -9.09 25.13 31.30
N SER A 49 -8.55 25.67 30.21
CA SER A 49 -9.29 26.58 29.35
C SER A 49 -10.47 25.85 28.69
N PRO A 50 -11.66 26.47 28.58
CA PRO A 50 -12.77 25.91 27.79
C PRO A 50 -12.38 25.60 26.34
N SER A 51 -11.39 26.29 25.78
CA SER A 51 -10.86 26.04 24.44
C SER A 51 -10.07 24.74 24.31
N ALA A 52 -9.70 24.10 25.42
CA ALA A 52 -8.96 22.83 25.40
C ALA A 52 -9.88 21.61 25.16
N TYR A 53 -11.19 21.77 25.33
CA TYR A 53 -12.14 20.68 25.09
C TYR A 53 -12.37 20.48 23.59
N GLY A 54 -12.24 19.22 23.16
CA GLY A 54 -12.67 18.79 21.84
C GLY A 54 -14.15 18.41 21.81
N LYS A 55 -14.67 18.22 20.60
CA LYS A 55 -16.04 17.77 20.36
C LYS A 55 -16.03 16.53 19.48
N VAL A 56 -17.03 15.68 19.68
CA VAL A 56 -17.25 14.44 18.93
C VAL A 56 -18.75 14.29 18.76
N LYS A 57 -19.21 13.75 17.64
CA LYS A 57 -20.64 13.54 17.37
C LYS A 57 -21.21 12.48 18.30
N GLU A 58 -20.49 11.38 18.42
CA GLU A 58 -20.93 10.23 19.19
C GLU A 58 -19.72 9.45 19.70
N ILE A 59 -19.85 8.90 20.91
CA ILE A 59 -18.90 7.97 21.50
C ILE A 59 -19.64 6.65 21.66
N ALA A 60 -19.17 5.61 20.99
CA ALA A 60 -19.76 4.29 21.04
C ALA A 60 -18.74 3.25 21.50
N ILE A 61 -19.15 2.31 22.33
CA ILE A 61 -18.36 1.13 22.67
C ILE A 61 -18.81 0.01 21.72
N ARG A 62 -17.88 -0.51 20.91
CA ARG A 62 -18.16 -1.58 19.94
C ARG A 62 -17.35 -2.82 20.25
N GLN A 63 -17.98 -3.98 20.07
CA GLN A 63 -17.33 -5.27 20.23
C GLN A 63 -16.87 -5.78 18.86
N PHE A 64 -15.59 -6.12 18.75
CA PHE A 64 -14.97 -6.74 17.58
C PHE A 64 -14.36 -8.08 18.00
N GLY A 65 -15.10 -9.17 17.78
CA GLY A 65 -14.72 -10.49 18.29
C GLY A 65 -14.62 -10.49 19.82
N SER A 66 -13.46 -10.86 20.36
CA SER A 66 -13.20 -10.85 21.81
C SER A 66 -12.76 -9.49 22.36
N LYS A 67 -12.53 -8.48 21.50
CA LYS A 67 -12.04 -7.17 21.92
C LYS A 67 -13.15 -6.12 21.93
N THR A 68 -13.15 -5.30 22.95
CA THR A 68 -14.01 -4.11 23.05
C THR A 68 -13.19 -2.88 22.64
N MET A 69 -13.73 -2.05 21.77
CA MET A 69 -13.07 -0.84 21.27
C MET A 69 -13.97 0.38 21.47
N LEU A 70 -13.34 1.51 21.77
CA LEU A 70 -13.99 2.81 21.78
C LEU A 70 -13.99 3.38 20.37
N HIS A 71 -15.16 3.67 19.85
CA HIS A 71 -15.36 4.32 18.56
C HIS A 71 -15.76 5.78 18.79
N LEU A 72 -14.94 6.69 18.25
CA LEU A 72 -15.19 8.13 18.27
C LEU A 72 -15.67 8.55 16.88
N LEU A 73 -16.90 9.04 16.78
CA LEU A 73 -17.49 9.50 15.52
C LEU A 73 -17.31 11.02 15.38
N PRO A 74 -16.61 11.51 14.36
CA PRO A 74 -16.37 12.94 14.19
C PRO A 74 -17.66 13.71 13.90
N LEU A 75 -17.66 15.02 14.18
CA LEU A 75 -18.79 15.92 13.86
C LEU A 75 -18.97 16.12 12.36
N GLU A 76 -17.86 16.28 11.67
CA GLU A 76 -17.77 16.51 10.22
C GLU A 76 -16.91 15.42 9.59
N GLU A 77 -16.74 15.47 8.28
CA GLU A 77 -15.87 14.54 7.58
C GLU A 77 -14.43 14.70 8.06
N ALA A 78 -13.88 13.64 8.65
CA ALA A 78 -12.55 13.65 9.23
C ALA A 78 -11.52 13.10 8.23
N ALA A 79 -10.34 13.73 8.21
CA ALA A 79 -9.17 13.21 7.48
C ALA A 79 -8.58 11.93 8.10
N ILE A 80 -9.13 11.46 9.22
CA ILE A 80 -8.65 10.27 9.94
C ILE A 80 -9.66 9.13 9.78
N CYS A 81 -9.15 7.98 9.37
CA CYS A 81 -9.87 6.72 9.37
C CYS A 81 -9.13 5.69 10.22
N THR A 82 -9.86 4.78 10.85
CA THR A 82 -9.29 3.63 11.58
C THR A 82 -9.69 2.34 10.89
N LEU A 83 -8.70 1.61 10.36
CA LEU A 83 -8.89 0.28 9.80
C LEU A 83 -8.65 -0.79 10.87
N ILE A 84 -9.65 -1.65 11.10
CA ILE A 84 -9.54 -2.74 12.07
C ILE A 84 -9.23 -4.03 11.32
N LEU A 85 -8.02 -4.56 11.51
CA LEU A 85 -7.59 -5.84 10.96
C LEU A 85 -7.84 -6.97 11.96
N CYS A 86 -8.49 -8.03 11.52
CA CYS A 86 -8.85 -9.18 12.35
C CYS A 86 -8.44 -10.48 11.68
N HIS A 87 -7.66 -11.30 12.38
CA HIS A 87 -7.33 -12.65 11.95
C HIS A 87 -7.04 -13.53 13.18
N ARG A 88 -7.43 -14.81 13.12
CA ARG A 88 -7.26 -15.77 14.24
C ARG A 88 -5.81 -16.22 14.47
N ASN A 89 -5.02 -16.23 13.39
CA ASN A 89 -3.60 -16.58 13.40
C ASN A 89 -2.78 -15.28 13.42
N GLU A 90 -1.89 -15.15 14.41
CA GLU A 90 -1.08 -13.96 14.65
C GLU A 90 -0.07 -13.68 13.52
N THR A 91 0.55 -14.73 12.96
CA THR A 91 1.46 -14.59 11.81
C THR A 91 0.74 -13.97 10.63
N MET A 92 -0.42 -14.52 10.25
CA MET A 92 -1.24 -13.97 9.17
C MET A 92 -1.76 -12.56 9.47
N LEU A 93 -2.05 -12.25 10.74
CA LEU A 93 -2.42 -10.90 11.14
C LEU A 93 -1.26 -9.91 10.92
N ASN A 94 -0.03 -10.34 11.22
CA ASN A 94 1.15 -9.52 11.01
C ASN A 94 1.45 -9.33 9.51
N GLU A 95 1.30 -10.38 8.69
CA GLU A 95 1.37 -10.24 7.23
C GLU A 95 0.32 -9.26 6.70
N LEU A 96 -0.93 -9.38 7.16
CA LEU A 96 -2.00 -8.47 6.74
C LEU A 96 -1.68 -7.00 7.10
N LYS A 97 -1.08 -6.74 8.26
CA LYS A 97 -0.63 -5.38 8.62
C LYS A 97 0.41 -4.87 7.64
N VAL A 98 1.41 -5.69 7.29
CA VAL A 98 2.45 -5.31 6.33
C VAL A 98 1.84 -5.02 4.97
N VAL A 99 0.95 -5.89 4.48
CA VAL A 99 0.28 -5.71 3.18
C VAL A 99 -0.57 -4.43 3.17
N CYS A 100 -1.35 -4.17 4.22
CA CYS A 100 -2.14 -2.95 4.31
C CYS A 100 -1.28 -1.68 4.35
N ASP A 101 -0.17 -1.70 5.10
CA ASP A 101 0.80 -0.59 5.17
C ASP A 101 1.44 -0.31 3.80
N LYS A 102 1.87 -1.36 3.09
CA LYS A 102 2.38 -1.22 1.72
C LYS A 102 1.34 -0.71 0.75
N SER A 103 0.11 -1.21 0.84
CA SER A 103 -1.00 -0.79 -0.02
C SER A 103 -1.36 0.68 0.21
N GLU A 104 -1.47 1.11 1.46
CA GLU A 104 -1.71 2.51 1.82
C GLU A 104 -0.59 3.41 1.28
N HIS A 105 0.67 3.00 1.44
CA HIS A 105 1.81 3.75 0.91
C HIS A 105 1.76 3.93 -0.61
N VAL A 106 1.47 2.86 -1.36
CA VAL A 106 1.37 2.93 -2.83
C VAL A 106 0.18 3.80 -3.25
N LEU A 107 -1.00 3.61 -2.64
CA LEU A 107 -2.17 4.44 -2.93
C LEU A 107 -1.89 5.93 -2.70
N ARG A 108 -1.22 6.26 -1.59
CA ARG A 108 -0.81 7.64 -1.29
C ARG A 108 0.17 8.18 -2.31
N GLN A 109 1.06 7.34 -2.85
CA GLN A 109 1.97 7.73 -3.91
C GLN A 109 1.22 7.95 -5.23
N THR A 110 0.27 7.09 -5.59
CA THR A 110 -0.57 7.24 -6.78
C THR A 110 -1.43 8.50 -6.73
N LEU A 111 -1.91 8.90 -5.55
CA LEU A 111 -2.62 10.17 -5.38
C LEU A 111 -1.74 11.40 -5.63
N ARG A 112 -0.42 11.28 -5.43
CA ARG A 112 0.55 12.36 -5.69
C ARG A 112 1.04 12.35 -7.14
N ASP A 113 1.29 11.15 -7.67
CA ASP A 113 1.81 10.92 -9.00
C ASP A 113 0.94 9.88 -9.72
N PRO A 114 -0.04 10.31 -10.53
CA PRO A 114 -1.10 9.45 -11.06
C PRO A 114 -0.66 8.67 -12.30
N PHE A 115 0.58 8.17 -12.32
CA PHE A 115 1.08 7.27 -13.35
C PHE A 115 1.15 5.84 -12.83
N ALA A 116 0.84 4.90 -13.72
CA ALA A 116 0.95 3.48 -13.46
C ALA A 116 1.63 2.80 -14.64
N LEU A 117 2.30 1.69 -14.36
CA LEU A 117 2.92 0.83 -15.35
C LEU A 117 2.17 -0.50 -15.42
N PHE A 118 2.28 -1.20 -16.55
CA PHE A 118 1.70 -2.53 -16.69
C PHE A 118 2.48 -3.53 -15.83
N GLY A 119 1.78 -4.18 -14.90
CA GLY A 119 2.37 -5.17 -14.00
C GLY A 119 2.63 -6.52 -14.68
N GLY A 120 2.84 -7.57 -13.87
CA GLY A 120 2.97 -8.94 -14.37
C GLY A 120 4.20 -9.18 -15.27
N GLY A 121 5.26 -8.38 -15.11
CA GLY A 121 6.47 -8.48 -15.93
C GLY A 121 6.40 -7.74 -17.27
N CYS A 122 5.24 -7.19 -17.66
CA CYS A 122 5.07 -6.53 -18.97
C CYS A 122 6.01 -5.33 -19.12
N SER A 123 6.16 -4.52 -18.07
CA SER A 123 7.04 -3.35 -18.10
C SER A 123 8.51 -3.72 -18.23
N GLU A 124 8.95 -4.73 -17.50
CA GLU A 124 10.32 -5.25 -17.53
C GLU A 124 10.64 -5.82 -18.92
N THR A 125 9.74 -6.64 -19.47
CA THR A 125 9.88 -7.21 -20.82
C THR A 125 9.87 -6.12 -21.90
N HIS A 126 8.96 -5.15 -21.81
CA HIS A 126 8.92 -4.03 -22.75
C HIS A 126 10.20 -3.22 -22.73
N LEU A 127 10.70 -2.93 -21.53
CA LEU A 127 11.92 -2.16 -21.34
C LEU A 127 13.13 -2.89 -21.91
N ALA A 128 13.24 -4.21 -21.69
CA ALA A 128 14.29 -5.04 -22.27
C ALA A 128 14.26 -4.99 -23.81
N ALA A 129 13.08 -5.15 -24.42
CA ALA A 129 12.92 -5.06 -25.88
C ALA A 129 13.29 -3.67 -26.42
N CYS A 130 12.82 -2.61 -25.77
CA CYS A 130 13.09 -1.23 -26.16
C CYS A 130 14.59 -0.90 -26.08
N ILE A 131 15.27 -1.37 -25.03
CA ILE A 131 16.72 -1.19 -24.86
C ILE A 131 17.48 -1.94 -25.94
N ARG A 132 17.14 -3.20 -26.23
CA ARG A 132 17.77 -3.96 -27.34
C ARG A 132 17.58 -3.30 -28.70
N TYR A 133 16.38 -2.79 -28.97
CA TYR A 133 16.12 -2.05 -30.21
C TYR A 133 16.96 -0.77 -30.27
N LYS A 134 16.96 0.02 -29.20
CA LYS A 134 17.75 1.26 -29.12
C LYS A 134 19.25 1.00 -29.21
N SER A 135 19.78 -0.08 -28.64
CA SER A 135 21.22 -0.39 -28.72
C SER A 135 21.67 -0.80 -30.13
N GLN A 136 20.75 -1.22 -31.00
CA GLN A 136 21.02 -1.48 -32.42
C GLN A 136 20.92 -0.21 -33.28
N VAL A 137 20.10 0.75 -32.87
CA VAL A 137 19.82 2.00 -33.61
C VAL A 137 20.73 3.15 -33.18
N ILE A 138 21.20 3.16 -31.93
CA ILE A 138 22.13 4.18 -31.42
C ILE A 138 23.51 3.90 -32.01
N ASP A 139 23.97 4.86 -32.79
CA ASP A 139 25.26 4.87 -33.47
C ASP A 139 26.44 4.74 -32.48
N LEU A 140 27.61 4.35 -33.01
CA LEU A 140 28.85 3.97 -32.30
C LEU A 140 29.36 4.91 -31.18
N ASP A 141 28.76 6.09 -31.00
CA ASP A 141 29.10 7.13 -30.02
C ASP A 141 28.72 6.80 -28.56
N ALA A 142 27.78 5.87 -28.33
CA ALA A 142 27.44 5.46 -26.96
C ALA A 142 28.65 4.78 -26.27
N ALA A 143 29.37 3.93 -27.01
CA ALA A 143 30.55 3.23 -26.49
C ALA A 143 31.69 4.20 -26.14
N SER A 144 31.91 5.24 -26.96
CA SER A 144 32.90 6.28 -26.67
C SER A 144 32.53 7.14 -25.47
N THR A 145 31.24 7.34 -25.20
CA THR A 145 30.77 8.04 -23.99
C THR A 145 31.15 7.28 -22.72
N PHE A 146 31.11 5.94 -22.76
CA PHE A 146 31.47 5.07 -21.63
C PHE A 146 32.94 4.63 -21.61
N GLY A 147 33.73 5.03 -22.62
CA GLY A 147 35.14 4.64 -22.74
C GLY A 147 35.36 3.13 -22.92
N CYS A 148 34.36 2.41 -23.43
CA CYS A 148 34.42 0.96 -23.65
C CYS A 148 34.38 0.63 -25.14
N THR A 149 34.74 -0.61 -25.46
CA THR A 149 34.55 -1.14 -26.81
C THR A 149 33.06 -1.37 -27.08
N GLN A 150 32.66 -1.33 -28.36
CA GLN A 150 31.29 -1.64 -28.76
C GLN A 150 30.84 -3.03 -28.29
N ALA A 151 31.75 -4.02 -28.30
CA ALA A 151 31.45 -5.37 -27.84
C ALA A 151 31.14 -5.43 -26.34
N GLU A 152 31.92 -4.72 -25.51
CA GLU A 152 31.68 -4.63 -24.06
C GLU A 152 30.36 -3.92 -23.76
N TYR A 153 30.06 -2.85 -24.49
CA TYR A 153 28.77 -2.16 -24.37
C TYR A 153 27.59 -3.09 -24.66
N LEU A 154 27.63 -3.80 -25.80
CA LEU A 154 26.55 -4.72 -26.20
C LEU A 154 26.40 -5.89 -25.22
N LEU A 155 27.50 -6.42 -24.68
CA LEU A 155 27.47 -7.43 -23.63
C LEU A 155 26.79 -6.91 -22.35
N ALA A 156 27.11 -5.69 -21.93
CA ALA A 156 26.48 -5.08 -20.77
C ALA A 156 24.99 -4.82 -20.99
N VAL A 157 24.60 -4.33 -22.17
CA VAL A 157 23.20 -4.14 -22.55
C VAL A 157 22.43 -5.46 -22.52
N GLU A 158 22.98 -6.52 -23.12
CA GLU A 158 22.34 -7.84 -23.12
C GLU A 158 22.23 -8.40 -21.70
N GLY A 159 23.26 -8.25 -20.87
CA GLY A 159 23.22 -8.62 -19.46
C GLY A 159 22.11 -7.90 -18.68
N PHE A 160 21.93 -6.59 -18.93
CA PHE A 160 20.86 -5.80 -18.33
C PHE A 160 19.47 -6.20 -18.83
N CYS A 161 19.30 -6.45 -20.13
CA CYS A 161 18.02 -6.89 -20.67
C CYS A 161 17.61 -8.25 -20.10
N ARG A 162 18.56 -9.18 -19.98
CA ARG A 162 18.33 -10.48 -19.34
C ARG A 162 17.98 -10.38 -17.86
N SER A 163 18.52 -9.41 -17.13
CA SER A 163 18.17 -9.23 -15.72
C SER A 163 16.73 -8.74 -15.56
N LEU A 164 16.25 -7.85 -16.44
CA LEU A 164 14.84 -7.44 -16.49
C LEU A 164 13.92 -8.62 -16.81
N GLU A 165 14.24 -9.40 -17.84
CA GLU A 165 13.47 -10.59 -18.22
C GLU A 165 13.47 -11.66 -17.13
N SER A 166 14.58 -11.80 -16.39
CA SER A 166 14.66 -12.69 -15.23
C SER A 166 13.68 -12.28 -14.13
N VAL A 167 13.49 -10.98 -13.89
CA VAL A 167 12.48 -10.49 -12.94
C VAL A 167 11.07 -10.82 -13.41
N ALA A 168 10.76 -10.61 -14.69
CA ALA A 168 9.47 -10.98 -15.26
C ALA A 168 9.22 -12.50 -15.16
N ALA A 169 10.21 -13.32 -15.52
CA ALA A 169 10.15 -14.77 -15.44
C ALA A 169 10.02 -15.29 -14.00
N ALA A 170 10.54 -14.57 -13.00
CA ALA A 170 10.43 -14.96 -11.60
C ALA A 170 8.99 -14.89 -11.06
N LEU A 171 8.07 -14.23 -11.77
CA LEU A 171 6.64 -14.21 -11.44
C LEU A 171 5.92 -15.51 -11.85
N GLU A 172 6.54 -16.33 -12.70
CA GLU A 172 6.02 -17.65 -13.05
C GLU A 172 6.18 -18.62 -11.88
N HIS A 173 5.08 -19.23 -11.45
CA HIS A 173 5.05 -20.13 -10.31
C HIS A 173 4.51 -21.53 -10.65
N ASP A 174 3.79 -21.66 -11.77
CA ASP A 174 3.06 -22.87 -12.13
C ASP A 174 3.75 -23.72 -13.22
N GLY A 175 5.02 -23.39 -13.55
CA GLY A 175 5.79 -24.08 -14.57
C GLY A 175 5.27 -23.86 -16.00
N GLY A 176 4.44 -22.83 -16.18
CA GLY A 176 3.89 -22.40 -17.44
C GLY A 176 4.93 -21.93 -18.46
N SER A 177 4.51 -21.78 -19.71
CA SER A 177 5.34 -21.19 -20.76
C SER A 177 5.03 -19.70 -20.91
N SER A 178 6.07 -18.88 -21.04
CA SER A 178 5.90 -17.44 -21.26
C SER A 178 5.88 -17.13 -22.76
N LEU A 179 4.93 -16.28 -23.18
CA LEU A 179 4.91 -15.67 -24.51
C LEU A 179 5.05 -14.15 -24.38
N ILE A 180 5.88 -13.57 -25.23
CA ILE A 180 6.12 -12.13 -25.26
C ILE A 180 5.62 -11.60 -26.60
N ASP A 181 4.61 -10.75 -26.55
CA ASP A 181 4.20 -9.94 -27.70
C ASP A 181 4.97 -8.62 -27.68
N LEU A 182 5.96 -8.52 -28.56
CA LEU A 182 6.76 -7.30 -28.74
C LEU A 182 5.98 -6.16 -29.40
N THR A 183 4.86 -6.45 -30.05
CA THR A 183 4.03 -5.46 -30.75
C THR A 183 3.21 -4.64 -29.76
N HIS A 184 2.57 -5.32 -28.81
CA HIS A 184 1.75 -4.70 -27.77
C HIS A 184 2.46 -4.63 -26.42
N ALA A 185 3.69 -5.14 -26.33
CA ALA A 185 4.49 -5.18 -25.11
C ALA A 185 3.86 -6.02 -23.99
N HIS A 186 3.18 -7.10 -24.36
CA HIS A 186 2.50 -7.98 -23.41
C HIS A 186 3.37 -9.20 -23.09
N HIS A 187 3.41 -9.56 -21.81
CA HIS A 187 3.96 -10.82 -21.32
C HIS A 187 2.80 -11.72 -20.89
N TRP A 188 2.69 -12.90 -21.48
CA TRP A 188 1.65 -13.89 -21.18
C TRP A 188 2.26 -15.09 -20.50
N THR A 189 1.61 -15.53 -19.42
CA THR A 189 1.93 -16.77 -18.71
C THR A 189 0.92 -17.83 -19.14
N LEU A 190 1.34 -18.83 -19.89
CA LEU A 190 0.47 -19.93 -20.35
C LEU A 190 0.61 -21.14 -19.42
N PRO A 191 -0.49 -21.80 -19.04
CA PRO A 191 -0.44 -23.09 -18.36
C PRO A 191 0.33 -24.13 -19.19
N ILE A 192 0.78 -25.21 -18.53
CA ILE A 192 1.52 -26.31 -19.18
C ILE A 192 0.67 -27.06 -20.22
N ASP A 193 -0.66 -27.04 -20.09
CA ASP A 193 -1.59 -27.75 -20.97
C ASP A 193 -2.91 -26.95 -21.12
N PRO A 194 -2.90 -25.82 -21.86
CA PRO A 194 -4.07 -24.97 -21.95
C PRO A 194 -5.15 -25.65 -22.79
N THR A 195 -6.36 -25.75 -22.24
CA THR A 195 -7.52 -26.09 -23.08
C THR A 195 -7.80 -24.93 -24.05
N ILE A 196 -8.39 -25.22 -25.23
CA ILE A 196 -8.69 -24.20 -26.25
C ILE A 196 -9.55 -23.07 -25.66
N ASP A 197 -10.47 -23.39 -24.74
CA ASP A 197 -11.33 -22.42 -24.04
C ASP A 197 -10.54 -21.54 -23.06
N GLU A 198 -9.55 -22.08 -22.33
CA GLU A 198 -8.68 -21.29 -21.45
C GLU A 198 -7.78 -20.35 -22.23
N MET A 199 -7.31 -20.79 -23.40
CA MET A 199 -6.50 -19.98 -24.30
C MET A 199 -7.32 -18.82 -24.89
N ASP A 200 -8.56 -19.07 -25.34
CA ASP A 200 -9.45 -18.02 -25.85
C ASP A 200 -9.90 -17.03 -24.77
N LEU A 201 -10.07 -17.46 -23.53
CA LEU A 201 -10.43 -16.57 -22.41
C LEU A 201 -9.27 -15.63 -22.05
N MET A 202 -8.05 -16.15 -21.96
CA MET A 202 -6.84 -15.36 -21.66
C MET A 202 -6.54 -14.34 -22.77
N LEU A 203 -6.70 -14.74 -24.04
CA LEU A 203 -6.56 -13.86 -25.19
C LEU A 203 -7.72 -12.86 -25.31
N GLY A 204 -8.94 -13.28 -24.95
CA GLY A 204 -10.17 -12.49 -25.04
C GLY A 204 -10.25 -11.35 -24.01
N LEU A 205 -9.79 -11.57 -22.78
CA LEU A 205 -9.72 -10.54 -21.73
C LEU A 205 -8.84 -9.35 -22.16
N CYS A 206 -7.86 -9.57 -23.04
CA CYS A 206 -6.94 -8.54 -23.52
C CYS A 206 -7.40 -7.81 -24.79
N ARG A 207 -8.40 -8.30 -25.55
CA ARG A 207 -8.96 -7.51 -26.67
C ARG A 207 -9.58 -6.18 -26.21
N ASN A 208 -9.87 -6.06 -24.92
CA ASN A 208 -10.40 -4.85 -24.29
C ASN A 208 -9.32 -3.98 -23.61
N CYS A 209 -8.05 -4.39 -23.60
CA CYS A 209 -6.94 -3.56 -23.16
C CYS A 209 -6.58 -2.58 -24.28
N GLN A 210 -7.32 -1.46 -24.37
CA GLN A 210 -6.85 -0.34 -25.19
C GLN A 210 -5.60 0.26 -24.54
N PRO A 211 -4.60 0.70 -25.32
CA PRO A 211 -3.53 1.52 -24.77
C PRO A 211 -4.17 2.75 -24.12
N CYS A 212 -3.94 2.95 -22.82
CA CYS A 212 -4.26 4.21 -22.17
C CYS A 212 -3.43 5.30 -22.86
N SER A 213 -4.12 6.18 -23.59
CA SER A 213 -3.57 7.36 -24.26
C SER A 213 -2.94 8.35 -23.29
#